data_AF-A0A0J6WAR0-F1
#
_entry.id   AF-A0A0J6WAR0-F1
#
_cell.length_a   1.000
_cell.length_b   1.000
_cell.length_c   1.000
_cell.angle_alpha   90.00
_cell.angle_beta   90.00
_cell.angle_gamma   90.00
#
_symmetry.space_group_name_H-M   'P 1'
#
loop_
_entity.id
_entity.type
_entity.pdbx_description
1 polymer ?
#
loop_
_entity_poly.entity_id
_entity_poly.type
_entity_poly.pdbx_seq_one_letter_code
_entity_poly.pdbx_strand_id
1 'polypeptide(L)'
;MSALAVFLIAVGIADICRKLSTHRWPGLVAGPLAVIACAASAGLWHRGDIALLVVAAAVSVAWVVLGGASERTGTRHGRALTVFGVGAALMVAFGGWASEVAGPLGRWLPWVGLDEVEPGRALMILAIVLLQLVTANQLVRLILGAVGAVRPAGVPQPSDRLKGGRLLGPMERLLIVGLGLGGQFGAASAVIAAKGIIRFPELNAARKESADSGDSAGSGIDEVTEYFLVGSFASWLIALAGLALTAA
;
A
#
# COMPACT_ATOMS: atom_id res chain seq x y z
N MET A 1 10.26 -14.69 -5.07
CA MET A 1 9.84 -13.39 -4.47
C MET A 1 10.21 -12.16 -5.31
N SER A 2 11.19 -12.24 -6.22
CA SER A 2 11.62 -11.12 -7.08
C SER A 2 10.48 -10.52 -7.91
N ALA A 3 9.64 -11.33 -8.55
CA ALA A 3 8.49 -10.85 -9.32
C ALA A 3 7.47 -10.05 -8.48
N LEU A 4 7.22 -10.47 -7.23
CA LEU A 4 6.35 -9.73 -6.30
C LEU A 4 6.94 -8.36 -5.95
N ALA A 5 8.25 -8.30 -5.68
CA ALA A 5 8.93 -7.04 -5.41
C ALA A 5 8.84 -6.08 -6.61
N VAL A 6 9.07 -6.58 -7.83
CA VAL A 6 8.92 -5.79 -9.07
C VAL A 6 7.49 -5.31 -9.26
N PHE A 7 6.49 -6.16 -9.03
CA PHE A 7 5.08 -5.78 -9.10
C PHE A 7 4.75 -4.64 -8.14
N LEU A 8 5.16 -4.75 -6.87
CA LEU A 8 4.90 -3.74 -5.85
C LEU A 8 5.63 -2.41 -6.15
N ILE A 9 6.87 -2.48 -6.64
CA ILE A 9 7.61 -1.28 -7.12
C ILE A 9 6.87 -0.63 -8.28
N ALA A 10 6.42 -1.40 -9.27
CA ALA A 10 5.73 -0.88 -10.43
C ALA A 10 4.43 -0.17 -10.06
N VAL A 11 3.64 -0.75 -9.16
CA VAL A 11 2.41 -0.12 -8.62
C VAL A 11 2.76 1.16 -7.84
N GLY A 12 3.77 1.13 -6.97
CA GLY A 12 4.20 2.29 -6.19
C GLY A 12 4.64 3.45 -7.07
N ILE A 13 5.48 3.19 -8.09
CA ILE A 13 5.93 4.21 -9.04
C ILE A 13 4.76 4.73 -9.88
N ALA A 14 3.87 3.86 -10.35
CA ALA A 14 2.67 4.26 -11.08
C ALA A 14 1.79 5.21 -10.25
N ASP A 15 1.60 4.92 -8.95
CA ASP A 15 0.84 5.78 -8.05
C ASP A 15 1.55 7.13 -7.78
N ILE A 16 2.88 7.16 -7.70
CA ILE A 16 3.66 8.40 -7.58
C ILE A 16 3.45 9.27 -8.83
N CYS A 17 3.66 8.70 -10.02
CA CYS A 17 3.50 9.43 -11.28
C CYS A 17 2.06 9.93 -11.47
N ARG A 18 1.07 9.14 -11.03
CA ARG A 18 -0.35 9.53 -11.03
C ARG A 18 -0.65 10.69 -10.09
N LYS A 19 0.01 10.78 -8.93
CA LYS A 19 -0.18 11.88 -7.97
C LYS A 19 0.55 13.16 -8.37
N LEU A 20 1.70 13.04 -9.04
CA LEU A 20 2.49 14.18 -9.51
C LEU A 20 1.99 14.78 -10.82
N SER A 21 1.18 14.04 -11.59
CA SER A 21 0.64 14.50 -12.86
C SER A 21 -0.84 14.82 -12.80
N THR A 22 -1.26 15.85 -13.52
CA THR A 22 -2.66 16.14 -13.82
C THR A 22 -3.25 15.18 -14.86
N HIS A 23 -2.40 14.56 -15.68
CA HIS A 23 -2.80 13.65 -16.76
C HIS A 23 -2.74 12.19 -16.29
N ARG A 24 -3.62 11.35 -16.83
CA ARG A 24 -3.69 9.93 -16.45
C ARG A 24 -2.59 9.06 -17.08
N TRP A 25 -2.10 9.47 -18.24
CA TRP A 25 -1.19 8.67 -19.07
C TRP A 25 0.17 8.38 -18.40
N PRO A 26 0.81 9.32 -17.67
CA PRO A 26 2.05 9.05 -16.96
C PRO A 26 1.96 7.87 -15.99
N GLY A 27 0.85 7.72 -15.24
CA GLY A 27 0.65 6.57 -14.36
C GLY A 27 0.50 5.24 -15.12
N LEU A 28 -0.15 5.27 -16.30
CA LEU A 28 -0.34 4.07 -17.13
C LEU A 28 0.97 3.55 -17.74
N VAL A 29 1.89 4.46 -18.06
CA VAL A 29 3.18 4.12 -18.68
C VAL A 29 4.25 3.81 -17.61
N ALA A 30 4.19 4.49 -16.46
CA ALA A 30 5.19 4.35 -15.40
C ALA A 30 5.26 2.93 -14.81
N GLY A 31 4.13 2.24 -14.64
CA GLY A 31 4.11 0.86 -14.14
C GLY A 31 4.88 -0.10 -15.05
N PRO A 32 4.51 -0.25 -16.34
CA PRO A 32 5.24 -1.07 -17.29
C PRO A 32 6.72 -0.68 -17.44
N LEU A 33 7.04 0.63 -17.46
CA LEU A 33 8.44 1.08 -17.51
C LEU A 33 9.23 0.67 -16.26
N ALA A 34 8.62 0.75 -15.08
CA ALA A 34 9.23 0.28 -13.84
C ALA A 34 9.49 -1.22 -13.87
N VAL A 35 8.55 -2.02 -14.40
CA VAL A 35 8.76 -3.48 -14.60
C VAL A 35 9.96 -3.74 -15.48
N ILE A 36 10.08 -3.04 -16.63
CA ILE A 36 11.20 -3.20 -17.56
C ILE A 36 12.52 -2.77 -16.90
N ALA A 37 12.53 -1.63 -16.21
CA ALA A 37 13.71 -1.13 -15.51
C ALA A 37 14.18 -2.09 -14.41
N CYS A 38 13.25 -2.61 -13.61
CA CYS A 38 13.54 -3.61 -12.59
C CYS A 38 14.02 -4.93 -13.19
N ALA A 39 13.40 -5.41 -14.27
CA ALA A 39 13.84 -6.64 -14.95
C ALA A 39 15.28 -6.52 -15.46
N ALA A 40 15.62 -5.36 -16.06
CA ALA A 40 16.97 -5.07 -16.53
C ALA A 40 17.99 -4.94 -15.39
N SER A 41 17.62 -4.29 -14.28
CA SER A 41 18.52 -4.08 -13.14
C SER A 41 18.70 -5.33 -12.26
N ALA A 42 17.67 -6.18 -12.19
CA ALA A 42 17.66 -7.43 -11.43
C ALA A 42 18.01 -8.67 -12.27
N GLY A 43 18.31 -8.52 -13.56
CA GLY A 43 18.72 -9.61 -14.44
C GLY A 43 17.63 -10.68 -14.69
N LEU A 44 16.36 -10.32 -14.59
CA LEU A 44 15.23 -11.25 -14.64
C LEU A 44 14.82 -11.58 -16.08
N TRP A 45 15.59 -12.45 -16.74
CA TRP A 45 15.42 -12.78 -18.16
C TRP A 45 14.96 -14.22 -18.43
N HIS A 46 14.68 -15.01 -17.40
CA HIS A 46 14.22 -16.38 -17.59
C HIS A 46 12.78 -16.40 -18.12
N ARG A 47 12.38 -17.48 -18.80
CA ARG A 47 11.01 -17.60 -19.38
C ARG A 47 9.92 -17.45 -18.32
N GLY A 48 10.16 -17.98 -17.12
CA GLY A 48 9.27 -17.85 -15.96
C GLY A 48 9.15 -16.40 -15.47
N ASP A 49 10.27 -15.66 -15.44
CA ASP A 49 10.28 -14.23 -15.10
C ASP A 49 9.45 -13.43 -16.09
N ILE A 50 9.66 -13.63 -17.38
CA ILE A 50 8.98 -12.87 -18.44
C ILE A 50 7.46 -13.02 -18.31
N ALA A 51 6.96 -14.23 -18.08
CA ALA A 51 5.54 -14.47 -17.88
C ALA A 51 4.99 -13.68 -16.68
N LEU A 52 5.67 -13.73 -15.53
CA LEU A 52 5.28 -13.02 -14.32
C LEU A 52 5.39 -11.50 -14.47
N LEU A 53 6.42 -11.00 -15.15
CA LEU A 53 6.65 -9.58 -15.40
C LEU A 53 5.59 -9.01 -16.34
N VAL A 54 5.18 -9.75 -17.38
CA VAL A 54 4.07 -9.35 -18.26
C VAL A 54 2.77 -9.26 -17.46
N VAL A 55 2.50 -10.23 -16.59
CA VAL A 55 1.32 -10.17 -15.70
C VAL A 55 1.43 -8.97 -14.74
N ALA A 56 2.59 -8.73 -14.13
CA ALA A 56 2.81 -7.60 -13.24
C ALA A 56 2.58 -6.25 -13.96
N ALA A 57 3.08 -6.11 -15.19
CA ALA A 57 2.85 -4.92 -16.01
C ALA A 57 1.35 -4.74 -16.32
N ALA A 58 0.66 -5.80 -16.75
CA ALA A 58 -0.79 -5.76 -17.04
C ALA A 58 -1.62 -5.40 -15.81
N VAL A 59 -1.31 -6.00 -14.65
CA VAL A 59 -1.99 -5.70 -13.39
C VAL A 59 -1.71 -4.27 -12.94
N SER A 60 -0.50 -3.74 -13.12
CA SER A 60 -0.18 -2.35 -12.77
C SER A 60 -1.01 -1.34 -13.57
N VAL A 61 -1.21 -1.59 -14.86
CA VAL A 61 -2.08 -0.78 -15.72
C VAL A 61 -3.54 -0.91 -15.28
N ALA A 62 -4.01 -2.13 -15.04
CA ALA A 62 -5.37 -2.37 -14.57
C ALA A 62 -5.64 -1.69 -13.21
N TRP A 63 -4.66 -1.69 -12.30
CA TRP A 63 -4.71 -0.99 -11.01
C TRP A 63 -4.90 0.52 -11.19
N VAL A 64 -4.08 1.17 -12.03
CA VAL A 64 -4.20 2.62 -12.30
C VAL A 64 -5.54 2.93 -12.95
N VAL A 65 -6.03 2.06 -13.85
CA VAL A 65 -7.32 2.24 -14.51
C VAL A 65 -8.47 2.13 -13.51
N LEU A 66 -8.52 1.05 -12.72
CA LEU A 66 -9.62 0.80 -11.79
C LEU A 66 -9.58 1.71 -10.57
N GLY A 67 -8.39 1.99 -10.03
CA GLY A 67 -8.19 2.94 -8.94
C GLY A 67 -8.68 4.34 -9.31
N GLY A 68 -8.26 4.86 -10.47
CA GLY A 68 -8.72 6.16 -10.96
C GLY A 68 -10.22 6.19 -11.35
N ALA A 69 -10.83 5.05 -11.65
CA ALA A 69 -12.28 4.97 -11.87
C ALA A 69 -13.04 4.97 -10.54
N SER A 70 -12.53 4.25 -9.53
CA SER A 70 -13.09 4.19 -8.18
C SER A 70 -13.10 5.57 -7.51
N GLU A 71 -12.00 6.32 -7.62
CA GLU A 71 -11.90 7.65 -7.02
C GLU A 71 -12.89 8.66 -7.62
N ARG A 72 -13.19 8.54 -8.93
CA ARG A 72 -14.09 9.46 -9.64
C ARG A 72 -15.57 9.12 -9.49
N THR A 73 -15.89 7.83 -9.47
CA THR A 73 -17.31 7.38 -9.49
C THR A 73 -17.82 6.99 -8.11
N GLY A 74 -16.96 6.82 -7.10
CA GLY A 74 -17.35 6.33 -5.78
C GLY A 74 -17.93 4.91 -5.80
N THR A 75 -17.78 4.18 -6.92
CA THR A 75 -18.26 2.81 -7.10
C THR A 75 -17.09 1.90 -7.48
N ARG A 76 -17.26 0.59 -7.35
CA ARG A 76 -16.27 -0.42 -7.77
C ARG A 76 -14.97 -0.47 -6.96
N HIS A 77 -14.99 0.00 -5.71
CA HIS A 77 -13.86 -0.12 -4.76
C HIS A 77 -13.31 -1.56 -4.69
N GLY A 78 -14.22 -2.55 -4.62
CA GLY A 78 -13.86 -3.97 -4.61
C GLY A 78 -13.17 -4.47 -5.88
N ARG A 79 -13.39 -3.87 -7.06
CA ARG A 79 -12.74 -4.29 -8.32
C ARG A 79 -11.26 -3.92 -8.36
N ALA A 80 -10.91 -2.72 -7.87
CA ALA A 80 -9.51 -2.32 -7.76
C ALA A 80 -8.77 -3.16 -6.72
N LEU A 81 -9.41 -3.41 -5.57
CA LEU A 81 -8.84 -4.24 -4.50
C LEU A 81 -8.64 -5.71 -4.95
N THR A 82 -9.61 -6.28 -5.66
CA THR A 82 -9.48 -7.66 -6.19
C THR A 82 -8.40 -7.77 -7.24
N VAL A 83 -8.25 -6.81 -8.16
CA VAL A 83 -7.15 -6.82 -9.14
C VAL A 83 -5.78 -6.77 -8.46
N PHE A 84 -5.61 -5.91 -7.46
CA PHE A 84 -4.37 -5.86 -6.69
C PHE A 84 -4.11 -7.16 -5.93
N GLY A 85 -5.12 -7.66 -5.20
CA GLY A 85 -5.02 -8.88 -4.40
C GLY A 85 -4.74 -10.12 -5.24
N VAL A 86 -5.46 -10.31 -6.36
CA VAL A 86 -5.23 -11.42 -7.30
C VAL A 86 -3.85 -11.30 -7.93
N GLY A 87 -3.43 -10.10 -8.35
CA GLY A 87 -2.09 -9.88 -8.89
C GLY A 87 -0.99 -10.28 -7.90
N ALA A 88 -1.08 -9.81 -6.67
CA ALA A 88 -0.14 -10.18 -5.60
C ALA A 88 -0.18 -11.69 -5.31
N ALA A 89 -1.36 -12.29 -5.22
CA ALA A 89 -1.52 -13.73 -4.98
C ALA A 89 -0.92 -14.57 -6.10
N LEU A 90 -1.06 -14.16 -7.37
CA LEU A 90 -0.41 -14.82 -8.50
C LEU A 90 1.12 -14.75 -8.39
N MET A 91 1.68 -13.60 -8.02
CA MET A 91 3.13 -13.46 -7.83
C MET A 91 3.66 -14.33 -6.69
N VAL A 92 2.88 -14.51 -5.62
CA VAL A 92 3.23 -15.40 -4.51
C VAL A 92 3.11 -16.87 -4.94
N ALA A 93 1.98 -17.27 -5.53
CA ALA A 93 1.70 -18.65 -5.92
C ALA A 93 2.69 -19.20 -6.97
N PHE A 94 3.08 -18.36 -7.93
CA PHE A 94 4.05 -18.71 -8.97
C PHE A 94 5.46 -18.19 -8.65
N GLY A 95 5.72 -17.79 -7.41
CA GLY A 95 6.99 -17.20 -7.00
C GLY A 95 8.21 -18.09 -7.21
N GLY A 96 8.02 -19.42 -7.26
CA GLY A 96 9.08 -20.39 -7.56
C GLY A 96 9.48 -20.46 -9.03
N TRP A 97 8.75 -19.80 -9.94
CA TRP A 97 9.17 -19.64 -11.34
C TRP A 97 10.11 -18.46 -11.56
N ALA A 98 10.19 -17.57 -10.57
CA ALA A 98 11.00 -16.37 -10.65
C ALA A 98 12.45 -16.70 -10.31
N SER A 99 13.38 -16.19 -11.12
CA SER A 99 14.81 -16.33 -10.88
C SER A 99 15.24 -15.51 -9.67
N GLU A 100 16.37 -15.91 -9.08
CA GLU A 100 17.08 -15.10 -8.10
C GLU A 100 17.50 -13.76 -8.70
N VAL A 101 17.51 -12.72 -7.86
CA VAL A 101 17.89 -11.37 -8.29
C VAL A 101 19.38 -11.33 -8.57
N ALA A 102 19.73 -11.13 -9.82
CA ALA A 102 21.10 -11.00 -10.30
C ALA A 102 21.30 -9.63 -10.98
N GLY A 103 22.41 -9.46 -11.72
CA GLY A 103 22.59 -8.28 -12.58
C GLY A 103 23.19 -7.05 -11.87
N PRO A 104 23.00 -5.83 -12.44
CA PRO A 104 23.58 -4.59 -11.93
C PRO A 104 23.27 -4.31 -10.45
N LEU A 105 22.06 -4.64 -9.99
CA LEU A 105 21.66 -4.43 -8.60
C LEU A 105 22.54 -5.21 -7.62
N GLY A 106 22.82 -6.48 -7.93
CA GLY A 106 23.69 -7.33 -7.11
C GLY A 106 25.15 -6.86 -7.09
N ARG A 107 25.60 -6.16 -8.13
CA ARG A 107 26.95 -5.54 -8.16
C ARG A 107 27.00 -4.18 -7.45
N TRP A 108 25.89 -3.46 -7.45
CA TRP A 108 25.79 -2.14 -6.84
C TRP A 108 25.67 -2.19 -5.33
N LEU A 109 24.98 -3.19 -4.76
CA LEU A 109 24.81 -3.33 -3.31
C LEU A 109 26.15 -3.36 -2.53
N PRO A 110 27.12 -4.24 -2.90
CA PRO A 110 28.42 -4.26 -2.26
C PRO A 110 29.19 -2.94 -2.44
N TRP A 111 29.00 -2.25 -3.58
CA TRP A 111 29.63 -0.96 -3.84
C TRP A 111 29.14 0.15 -2.89
N VAL A 112 27.90 0.07 -2.40
CA VAL A 112 27.33 1.01 -1.41
C VAL A 112 27.65 0.57 0.04
N GLY A 113 28.34 -0.55 0.24
CA GLY A 113 28.62 -1.11 1.57
C GLY A 113 27.44 -1.88 2.18
N LEU A 114 26.59 -2.46 1.33
CA LEU A 114 25.47 -3.35 1.71
C LEU A 114 25.72 -4.77 1.22
N ASP A 115 26.92 -5.29 1.44
CA ASP A 115 27.35 -6.63 1.03
C ASP A 115 26.65 -7.76 1.80
N GLU A 116 26.19 -7.50 3.03
CA GLU A 116 25.44 -8.47 3.84
C GLU A 116 23.97 -8.63 3.43
N VAL A 117 23.44 -7.73 2.60
CA VAL A 117 22.02 -7.74 2.22
C VAL A 117 21.86 -8.52 0.92
N GLU A 118 21.04 -9.57 0.95
CA GLU A 118 20.71 -10.30 -0.27
C GLU A 118 19.97 -9.39 -1.29
N PRO A 119 20.35 -9.35 -2.58
CA PRO A 119 19.75 -8.46 -3.57
C PRO A 119 18.22 -8.59 -3.69
N GLY A 120 17.69 -9.80 -3.56
CA GLY A 120 16.24 -10.06 -3.55
C GLY A 120 15.55 -9.40 -2.36
N ARG A 121 16.16 -9.48 -1.18
CA ARG A 121 15.66 -8.86 0.05
C ARG A 121 15.71 -7.34 -0.04
N ALA A 122 16.78 -6.76 -0.57
CA ALA A 122 16.88 -5.32 -0.79
C ALA A 122 15.79 -4.79 -1.73
N LEU A 123 15.54 -5.51 -2.83
CA LEU A 123 14.47 -5.17 -3.77
C LEU A 123 13.09 -5.25 -3.09
N MET A 124 12.85 -6.27 -2.26
CA MET A 124 11.61 -6.39 -1.50
C MET A 124 11.45 -5.26 -0.47
N ILE A 125 12.50 -4.91 0.26
CA ILE A 125 12.47 -3.78 1.21
C ILE A 125 12.10 -2.48 0.48
N LEU A 126 12.72 -2.20 -0.66
CA LEU A 126 12.36 -1.04 -1.49
C LEU A 126 10.89 -1.07 -1.92
N ALA A 127 10.42 -2.24 -2.37
CA ALA A 127 9.04 -2.45 -2.78
C ALA A 127 8.05 -2.17 -1.64
N ILE A 128 8.34 -2.65 -0.43
CA ILE A 128 7.51 -2.43 0.75
C ILE A 128 7.55 -0.96 1.19
N VAL A 129 8.71 -0.29 1.15
CA VAL A 129 8.80 1.15 1.44
C VAL A 129 7.91 1.95 0.49
N LEU A 130 7.98 1.68 -0.82
CA LEU A 130 7.11 2.33 -1.81
C LEU A 130 5.62 2.03 -1.59
N LEU A 131 5.29 0.76 -1.29
CA LEU A 131 3.93 0.34 -0.93
C LEU A 131 3.42 1.14 0.28
N GLN A 132 4.19 1.24 1.37
CA GLN A 132 3.77 1.95 2.59
C GLN A 132 3.67 3.46 2.40
N LEU A 133 4.54 4.06 1.59
CA LEU A 133 4.52 5.50 1.34
C LEU A 133 3.29 5.93 0.55
N VAL A 134 2.96 5.19 -0.51
CA VAL A 134 2.08 5.71 -1.55
C VAL A 134 0.82 4.86 -1.71
N THR A 135 0.98 3.58 -2.02
CA THR A 135 -0.09 2.66 -2.44
C THR A 135 -0.97 2.22 -1.27
N ALA A 136 -0.39 2.04 -0.07
CA ALA A 136 -1.12 1.67 1.14
C ALA A 136 -2.21 2.69 1.50
N ASN A 137 -2.01 3.97 1.20
CA ASN A 137 -3.05 5.00 1.38
C ASN A 137 -4.28 4.73 0.49
N GLN A 138 -4.04 4.34 -0.76
CA GLN A 138 -5.12 4.02 -1.70
C GLN A 138 -5.79 2.70 -1.30
N LEU A 139 -5.04 1.69 -0.88
CA LEU A 139 -5.59 0.43 -0.38
C LEU A 139 -6.52 0.64 0.82
N VAL A 140 -6.08 1.41 1.83
CA VAL A 140 -6.93 1.74 2.99
C VAL A 140 -8.20 2.46 2.54
N ARG A 141 -8.11 3.41 1.60
CA ARG A 141 -9.28 4.12 1.07
C ARG A 141 -10.24 3.18 0.32
N LEU A 142 -9.72 2.24 -0.47
CA LEU A 142 -10.54 1.25 -1.17
C LEU A 142 -11.21 0.28 -0.20
N ILE A 143 -10.54 -0.13 0.87
CA ILE A 143 -11.11 -0.97 1.93
C ILE A 143 -12.26 -0.23 2.61
N LEU A 144 -12.03 1.01 3.03
CA LEU A 144 -13.05 1.83 3.68
C LEU A 144 -14.25 2.09 2.74
N GLY A 145 -13.99 2.34 1.45
CA GLY A 145 -15.05 2.48 0.44
C GLY A 145 -15.78 1.18 0.09
N ALA A 146 -15.17 0.01 0.32
CA ALA A 146 -15.82 -1.29 0.15
C ALA A 146 -16.75 -1.63 1.32
N VAL A 147 -16.41 -1.19 2.53
CA VAL A 147 -17.23 -1.35 3.73
C VAL A 147 -18.35 -0.30 3.82
N GLY A 148 -18.33 0.72 2.94
CA GLY A 148 -19.34 1.77 2.91
C GLY A 148 -19.04 2.95 3.84
N ALA A 149 -17.88 2.95 4.50
CA ALA A 149 -17.43 3.98 5.43
C ALA A 149 -16.87 5.24 4.74
N VAL A 150 -16.88 5.31 3.39
CA VAL A 150 -16.33 6.46 2.63
C VAL A 150 -17.36 6.98 1.64
N ARG A 151 -17.63 8.28 1.75
CA ARG A 151 -18.48 9.03 0.81
C ARG A 151 -17.69 9.39 -0.47
N PRO A 152 -18.36 9.56 -1.62
CA PRO A 152 -17.72 9.96 -2.87
C PRO A 152 -16.87 11.24 -2.74
N ALA A 153 -15.88 11.40 -3.63
CA ALA A 153 -15.04 12.60 -3.64
C ALA A 153 -15.89 13.87 -3.89
N GLY A 154 -15.76 14.88 -3.02
CA GLY A 154 -16.52 16.14 -3.10
C GLY A 154 -17.58 16.33 -2.02
N VAL A 155 -17.89 15.30 -1.23
CA VAL A 155 -18.71 15.41 -0.01
C VAL A 155 -17.78 15.53 1.20
N PRO A 156 -18.06 16.42 2.19
CA PRO A 156 -17.22 16.56 3.37
C PRO A 156 -17.01 15.22 4.06
N GLN A 157 -15.75 14.77 4.17
CA GLN A 157 -15.41 13.55 4.88
C GLN A 157 -14.94 13.88 6.30
N PRO A 158 -15.10 12.98 7.27
CA PRO A 158 -14.52 13.14 8.62
C PRO A 158 -13.01 13.43 8.58
N SER A 159 -12.30 12.94 7.55
CA SER A 159 -10.88 13.21 7.30
C SER A 159 -10.55 14.67 6.95
N ASP A 160 -11.50 15.44 6.43
CA ASP A 160 -11.26 16.85 6.03
C ASP A 160 -11.14 17.78 7.24
N ARG A 161 -11.65 17.36 8.41
CA ARG A 161 -11.45 18.04 9.69
C ARG A 161 -10.04 17.79 10.28
N LEU A 162 -9.31 16.76 9.81
CA LEU A 162 -8.00 16.35 10.34
C LEU A 162 -6.87 16.61 9.33
N LYS A 163 -6.42 17.87 9.24
CA LYS A 163 -5.35 18.34 8.32
C LYS A 163 -4.01 17.56 8.44
N GLY A 164 -3.74 16.89 9.58
CA GLY A 164 -2.49 16.16 9.83
C GLY A 164 -2.43 14.70 9.36
N GLY A 165 -3.56 14.08 8.98
CA GLY A 165 -3.63 12.63 8.77
C GLY A 165 -2.89 12.09 7.52
N ARG A 166 -2.65 12.94 6.51
CA ARG A 166 -2.09 12.51 5.21
C ARG A 166 -0.62 12.09 5.27
N LEU A 167 0.17 12.67 6.16
CA LEU A 167 1.60 12.36 6.33
C LEU A 167 1.86 11.46 7.54
N LEU A 168 1.06 11.58 8.59
CA LEU A 168 1.23 10.81 9.81
C LEU A 168 1.02 9.31 9.59
N GLY A 169 0.02 8.92 8.79
CA GLY A 169 -0.26 7.51 8.48
C GLY A 169 0.93 6.78 7.82
N PRO A 170 1.47 7.31 6.70
CA PRO A 170 2.69 6.75 6.09
C PRO A 170 3.89 6.68 7.04
N MET A 171 4.13 7.73 7.83
CA MET A 171 5.26 7.77 8.77
C MET A 171 5.16 6.67 9.83
N GLU A 172 3.96 6.44 10.38
CA GLU A 172 3.76 5.38 11.35
C GLU A 172 3.98 4.00 10.74
N ARG A 173 3.46 3.73 9.53
CA ARG A 173 3.67 2.46 8.85
C ARG A 173 5.15 2.20 8.60
N LEU A 174 5.90 3.24 8.18
CA LEU A 174 7.34 3.15 8.02
C LEU A 174 8.07 2.94 9.35
N LEU A 175 7.61 3.56 10.44
CA LEU A 175 8.16 3.33 11.77
C LEU A 175 7.95 1.87 12.21
N ILE A 176 6.75 1.32 12.04
CA ILE A 176 6.44 -0.09 12.35
C ILE A 176 7.33 -1.04 11.53
N VAL A 177 7.39 -0.83 10.21
CA VAL A 177 8.23 -1.65 9.32
C VAL A 177 9.71 -1.51 9.66
N GLY A 178 10.20 -0.29 9.89
CA GLY A 178 11.59 -0.03 10.24
C GLY A 178 12.01 -0.66 11.57
N LEU A 179 11.19 -0.51 12.61
CA LEU A 179 11.41 -1.17 13.91
C LEU A 179 11.37 -2.70 13.77
N GLY A 180 10.45 -3.22 12.97
CA GLY A 180 10.37 -4.66 12.68
C GLY A 180 11.60 -5.19 11.95
N LEU A 181 12.08 -4.48 10.93
CA LEU A 181 13.31 -4.81 10.21
C LEU A 181 14.55 -4.76 11.12
N GLY A 182 14.56 -3.83 12.08
CA GLY A 182 15.59 -3.73 13.12
C GLY A 182 15.45 -4.74 14.28
N GLY A 183 14.48 -5.67 14.22
CA GLY A 183 14.24 -6.68 15.26
C GLY A 183 13.56 -6.14 16.53
N GLN A 184 13.13 -4.87 16.55
CA GLN A 184 12.53 -4.20 17.70
C GLN A 184 11.00 -4.38 17.74
N PHE A 185 10.54 -5.63 17.78
CA PHE A 185 9.10 -5.94 17.76
C PHE A 185 8.35 -5.35 18.96
N GLY A 186 8.99 -5.23 20.13
CA GLY A 186 8.41 -4.58 21.31
C GLY A 186 8.18 -3.07 21.12
N ALA A 187 9.09 -2.38 20.44
CA ALA A 187 8.90 -0.97 20.10
C ALA A 187 7.81 -0.80 19.04
N ALA A 188 7.76 -1.68 18.03
CA ALA A 188 6.72 -1.67 17.01
C ALA A 188 5.32 -1.89 17.61
N SER A 189 5.18 -2.83 18.57
CA SER A 189 3.90 -3.08 19.25
C SER A 189 3.51 -1.92 20.17
N ALA A 190 4.47 -1.26 20.83
CA ALA A 190 4.21 -0.06 21.63
C ALA A 190 3.66 1.09 20.79
N VAL A 191 4.16 1.30 19.56
CA VAL A 191 3.63 2.32 18.64
C VAL A 191 2.16 2.03 18.27
N ILE A 192 1.85 0.78 17.93
CA ILE A 192 0.48 0.34 17.61
C ILE A 192 -0.44 0.55 18.82
N ALA A 193 -0.01 0.14 20.02
CA ALA A 193 -0.77 0.28 21.25
C ALA A 193 -1.02 1.75 21.61
N ALA A 194 0.00 2.60 21.53
CA ALA A 194 -0.11 4.02 21.80
C ALA A 194 -1.13 4.70 20.89
N LYS A 195 -1.10 4.39 19.58
CA LYS A 195 -2.10 4.93 18.64
C LYS A 195 -3.51 4.42 18.93
N GLY A 196 -3.66 3.16 19.36
CA GLY A 196 -4.94 2.62 19.81
C GLY A 196 -5.54 3.41 20.99
N ILE A 197 -4.71 3.77 21.98
CA ILE A 197 -5.13 4.50 23.18
C ILE A 197 -5.53 5.95 22.85
N ILE A 198 -4.72 6.66 22.05
CA ILE A 198 -4.95 8.08 21.71
C ILE A 198 -6.27 8.31 20.97
N ARG A 199 -6.77 7.29 20.29
CA ARG A 199 -7.98 7.38 19.48
C ARG A 199 -9.28 7.17 20.25
N PHE A 200 -9.19 6.61 21.46
CA PHE A 200 -10.35 6.32 22.29
C PHE A 200 -11.12 7.59 22.72
N PRO A 201 -10.44 8.68 23.14
CA PRO A 201 -11.11 9.96 23.39
C PRO A 201 -11.78 10.57 22.15
N GLU A 202 -11.17 10.46 20.97
CA GLU A 202 -11.71 10.99 19.70
C GLU A 202 -13.02 10.27 19.31
N LEU A 203 -13.07 8.95 19.48
CA LEU A 203 -14.28 8.15 19.26
C LEU A 203 -15.40 8.54 20.25
N ASN A 204 -15.04 8.78 21.52
CA ASN A 204 -16.00 9.19 22.54
C ASN A 204 -16.52 10.62 22.31
N ALA A 205 -15.67 11.54 21.85
CA ALA A 205 -16.07 12.89 21.49
C ALA A 205 -17.00 12.93 20.28
N ALA A 206 -16.67 12.18 19.22
CA ALA A 206 -17.53 12.04 18.03
C ALA A 206 -18.90 11.42 18.40
N ARG A 207 -18.93 10.43 19.29
CA ARG A 207 -20.16 9.85 19.84
C ARG A 207 -21.01 10.90 20.58
N LYS A 208 -20.37 11.78 21.36
CA LYS A 208 -21.06 12.82 22.16
C LYS A 208 -21.61 13.95 21.29
N GLU A 209 -20.85 14.43 20.30
CA GLU A 209 -21.27 15.47 19.34
C GLU A 209 -22.49 15.02 18.49
N SER A 210 -22.54 13.72 18.16
CA SER A 210 -23.67 13.11 17.45
C SER A 210 -24.93 12.94 18.32
N ALA A 211 -24.76 12.80 19.64
CA ALA A 211 -25.88 12.69 20.57
C ALA A 211 -26.53 14.05 20.88
N ASP A 212 -25.74 15.13 20.85
CA ASP A 212 -26.19 16.50 21.17
C ASP A 212 -26.88 17.20 19.98
N SER A 213 -26.61 16.73 18.75
CA SER A 213 -27.18 17.29 17.51
C SER A 213 -28.59 16.79 17.18
N GLY A 214 -29.19 15.92 18.00
CA GLY A 214 -30.60 15.51 17.86
C GLY A 214 -30.91 14.67 16.61
N ASP A 215 -29.91 14.33 15.80
CA ASP A 215 -30.04 13.48 14.62
C ASP A 215 -30.30 12.04 15.09
N SER A 216 -31.59 11.72 15.24
CA SER A 216 -32.14 10.40 15.50
C SER A 216 -32.09 9.52 14.24
N ALA A 217 -30.98 9.59 13.50
CA ALA A 217 -30.60 8.61 12.51
C ALA A 217 -29.44 7.81 13.09
N GLY A 218 -29.74 6.65 13.68
CA GLY A 218 -28.79 5.73 14.30
C GLY A 218 -27.72 5.13 13.37
N SER A 219 -27.44 5.74 12.21
CA SER A 219 -26.44 5.31 11.23
C SER A 219 -25.16 6.16 11.23
N GLY A 220 -25.19 7.41 11.73
CA GLY A 220 -24.03 8.32 11.65
C GLY A 220 -22.89 8.01 12.63
N ILE A 221 -23.21 7.49 13.82
CA ILE A 221 -22.24 7.18 14.88
C ILE A 221 -21.43 5.91 14.53
N ASP A 222 -22.10 4.93 13.92
CA ASP A 222 -21.48 3.68 13.47
C ASP A 222 -20.52 3.95 12.32
N GLU A 223 -20.92 4.80 11.35
CA GLU A 223 -20.11 5.16 10.17
C GLU A 223 -18.76 5.82 10.54
N VAL A 224 -18.73 6.72 11.53
CA VAL A 224 -17.49 7.40 11.96
C VAL A 224 -16.58 6.46 12.76
N THR A 225 -17.17 5.66 13.64
CA THR A 225 -16.42 4.70 14.46
C THR A 225 -15.84 3.60 13.57
N GLU A 226 -16.62 3.09 12.64
CA GLU A 226 -16.20 2.12 11.64
C GLU A 226 -15.10 2.68 10.73
N TYR A 227 -15.30 3.89 10.19
CA TYR A 227 -14.27 4.56 9.36
C TYR A 227 -12.93 4.61 10.08
N PHE A 228 -12.95 5.05 11.33
CA PHE A 228 -11.75 5.11 12.11
C PHE A 228 -11.21 3.69 12.35
N LEU A 229 -11.94 2.83 13.04
CA LEU A 229 -11.46 1.52 13.50
C LEU A 229 -10.94 0.65 12.34
N VAL A 230 -11.72 0.54 11.26
CA VAL A 230 -11.32 -0.18 10.04
C VAL A 230 -10.09 0.47 9.39
N GLY A 231 -10.02 1.81 9.35
CA GLY A 231 -8.93 2.53 8.72
C GLY A 231 -7.57 2.32 9.40
N SER A 232 -7.52 2.38 10.73
CA SER A 232 -6.27 2.11 11.47
C SER A 232 -5.90 0.63 11.43
N PHE A 233 -6.88 -0.26 11.59
CA PHE A 233 -6.63 -1.70 11.57
C PHE A 233 -6.09 -2.16 10.20
N ALA A 234 -6.72 -1.71 9.11
CA ALA A 234 -6.24 -1.97 7.75
C ALA A 234 -4.83 -1.42 7.54
N SER A 235 -4.54 -0.21 8.05
CA SER A 235 -3.22 0.40 7.92
C SER A 235 -2.12 -0.40 8.64
N TRP A 236 -2.37 -0.90 9.85
CA TRP A 236 -1.43 -1.75 10.58
C TRP A 236 -1.26 -3.11 9.95
N LEU A 237 -2.34 -3.73 9.48
CA LEU A 237 -2.27 -5.01 8.75
C LEU A 237 -1.41 -4.89 7.50
N ILE A 238 -1.56 -3.82 6.72
CA ILE A 238 -0.71 -3.60 5.53
C ILE A 238 0.76 -3.40 5.93
N ALA A 239 1.04 -2.71 7.05
CA ALA A 239 2.41 -2.57 7.57
C ALA A 239 3.02 -3.91 7.97
N LEU A 240 2.30 -4.71 8.75
CA LEU A 240 2.75 -6.00 9.26
C LEU A 240 2.86 -7.05 8.14
N ALA A 241 1.91 -7.08 7.19
CA ALA A 241 2.00 -7.95 6.02
C ALA A 241 3.21 -7.59 5.15
N GLY A 242 3.49 -6.30 4.96
CA GLY A 242 4.69 -5.86 4.25
C GLY A 242 5.97 -6.29 4.96
N LEU A 243 6.03 -6.16 6.28
CA LEU A 243 7.15 -6.64 7.08
C LEU A 243 7.32 -8.17 6.99
N ALA A 244 6.22 -8.94 7.00
CA ALA A 244 6.31 -10.39 6.85
C ALA A 244 6.90 -10.79 5.49
N LEU A 245 6.60 -10.05 4.42
CA LEU A 245 7.14 -10.30 3.08
C LEU A 245 8.64 -10.01 2.97
N THR A 246 9.23 -9.13 3.80
CA THR A 246 10.68 -8.89 3.80
C THR A 246 11.47 -9.91 4.61
N ALA A 247 10.78 -10.77 5.35
CA ALA A 247 11.35 -11.85 6.16
C ALA A 247 11.19 -13.24 5.50
N ALA A 248 10.48 -13.32 4.36
CA ALA A 248 10.21 -14.52 3.59
C ALA A 248 11.11 -14.62 2.36
#